data_AF-A0A953A8X3-F1
#
_entry.id   AF-A0A953A8X3-F1
#
_cell.length_a   1.000
_cell.length_b   1.000
_cell.length_c   1.000
_cell.angle_alpha   90.00
_cell.angle_beta   90.00
_cell.angle_gamma   90.00
#
_symmetry.space_group_name_H-M   'P 1'
#
loop_
_entity.id
_entity.type
_entity.pdbx_description
1 polymer ?
#
loop_
_entity_poly.entity_id
_entity_poly.type
_entity_poly.pdbx_seq_one_letter_code
_entity_poly.pdbx_strand_id
1 'polypeptide(L)'
;MRRNRGFARDDDGAMASGVRSVRRTRASSNDLELARELWEPIVCPECGTDHPDTVAIRLKRTGNSIEARCSDCGAVAARFTAGLWTS
;
A
#
# COMPACT_ATOMS: atom_id res chain seq x y z
N MET A 1 -48.60 9.60 36.58
CA MET A 1 -48.57 10.16 35.21
C MET A 1 -47.25 10.90 34.99
N ARG A 2 -46.78 10.86 33.74
CA ARG A 2 -45.45 11.22 33.23
C ARG A 2 -45.09 12.73 33.33
N ARG A 3 -43.77 13.00 33.27
CA ARG A 3 -43.03 14.10 32.56
C ARG A 3 -42.10 14.90 33.51
N ASN A 4 -40.78 14.64 33.48
CA ASN A 4 -39.75 15.20 32.58
C ASN A 4 -39.28 16.63 32.96
N ARG A 5 -38.03 16.73 33.44
CA ARG A 5 -37.03 17.78 33.17
C ARG A 5 -35.76 17.34 33.89
N GLY A 6 -34.77 16.75 33.23
CA GLY A 6 -33.98 17.38 32.18
C GLY A 6 -32.67 17.84 32.81
N PHE A 7 -31.84 16.90 33.25
CA PHE A 7 -30.48 17.18 33.69
C PHE A 7 -29.64 17.45 32.45
N ALA A 8 -29.44 18.74 32.14
CA ALA A 8 -28.38 19.17 31.24
C ALA A 8 -27.04 18.92 31.97
N ARG A 9 -26.38 17.80 31.65
CA ARG A 9 -24.95 17.67 31.89
C ARG A 9 -24.29 18.50 30.80
N ASP A 10 -23.71 19.62 31.20
CA ASP A 10 -22.73 20.37 30.44
C ASP A 10 -21.55 19.43 30.22
N ASP A 11 -21.56 18.75 29.07
CA ASP A 11 -20.52 17.83 28.63
C ASP A 11 -19.35 18.69 28.14
N ASP A 12 -18.41 18.87 29.05
CA ASP A 12 -16.97 18.96 28.82
C ASP A 12 -16.57 19.36 27.38
N GLY A 13 -16.49 20.66 27.17
CA GLY A 13 -15.81 21.26 26.01
C GLY A 13 -14.30 21.01 26.03
N ALA A 14 -13.86 19.75 26.08
CA ALA A 14 -12.49 19.35 25.80
C ALA A 14 -12.26 19.25 24.29
N MET A 15 -12.35 20.39 23.61
CA MET A 15 -11.75 20.59 22.29
C MET A 15 -10.24 20.69 22.46
N ALA A 16 -9.56 19.59 22.80
CA ALA A 16 -8.10 19.51 22.77
C ALA A 16 -7.56 18.07 22.72
N SER A 17 -8.27 17.12 22.11
CA SER A 17 -7.55 15.98 21.53
C SER A 17 -6.92 16.43 20.23
N GLY A 18 -5.80 17.14 20.36
CA GLY A 18 -4.83 17.32 19.31
C GLY A 18 -4.29 15.95 18.91
N VAL A 19 -5.08 15.20 18.12
CA VAL A 19 -4.54 14.18 17.24
C VAL A 19 -3.77 14.93 16.16
N ARG A 20 -2.57 15.37 16.54
CA ARG A 20 -1.39 15.33 15.68
C ARG A 20 -1.12 13.86 15.34
N SER A 21 -2.07 13.22 14.69
CA SER A 21 -1.80 12.07 13.86
C SER A 21 -1.17 12.64 12.60
N VAL A 22 0.10 13.03 12.75
CA VAL A 22 1.02 13.25 11.65
C VAL A 22 0.77 12.11 10.68
N ARG A 23 0.25 12.50 9.52
CA ARG A 23 0.01 11.74 8.30
C ARG A 23 0.88 10.49 8.25
N ARG A 24 0.43 9.39 8.87
CA ARG A 24 0.95 8.07 8.54
C ARG A 24 0.34 7.71 7.21
N THR A 25 1.05 8.13 6.17
CA THR A 25 1.17 7.46 4.88
C THR A 25 -0.05 6.59 4.53
N ARG A 26 -1.02 7.20 3.86
CA ARG A 26 -2.09 6.51 3.13
C ARG A 26 -1.54 5.69 1.94
N ALA A 27 -0.22 5.63 1.78
CA ALA A 27 0.54 4.78 0.87
C ALA A 27 0.76 3.39 1.48
N SER A 28 -0.33 2.68 1.80
CA SER A 28 -0.19 1.31 2.33
C SER A 28 -0.99 0.23 1.59
N SER A 29 -1.96 0.64 0.77
CA SER A 29 -2.63 -0.24 -0.21
C SER A 29 -2.41 0.23 -1.64
N ASN A 30 -2.29 1.55 -1.83
CA ASN A 30 -2.17 2.16 -3.16
C ASN A 30 -0.89 1.75 -3.89
N ASP A 31 0.20 1.44 -3.18
CA ASP A 31 1.49 1.17 -3.83
C ASP A 31 1.45 -0.12 -4.66
N LEU A 32 0.73 -1.17 -4.20
CA LEU A 32 0.62 -2.42 -4.96
C LEU A 32 -0.29 -2.27 -6.18
N GLU A 33 -1.38 -1.50 -6.05
CA GLU A 33 -2.22 -1.15 -7.19
C GLU A 33 -1.42 -0.31 -8.20
N LEU A 34 -0.75 0.74 -7.73
CA LEU A 34 0.09 1.60 -8.57
C LEU A 34 1.21 0.80 -9.26
N ALA A 35 1.83 -0.15 -8.57
CA ALA A 35 2.85 -1.02 -9.17
C ALA A 35 2.28 -1.93 -10.27
N ARG A 36 1.00 -2.33 -10.18
CA ARG A 36 0.29 -3.08 -11.22
C ARG A 36 -0.14 -2.18 -12.37
N GLU A 37 -0.56 -0.95 -12.09
CA GLU A 37 -0.94 0.04 -13.11
C GLU A 37 0.26 0.51 -13.92
N LEU A 38 1.40 0.72 -13.26
CA LEU A 38 2.67 1.10 -13.87
C LEU A 38 3.51 -0.10 -14.30
N TRP A 39 2.91 -1.30 -14.38
CA TRP A 39 3.63 -2.49 -14.78
C TRP A 39 4.22 -2.32 -16.18
N GLU A 40 5.52 -2.53 -16.30
CA GLU A 40 6.21 -2.61 -17.56
C GLU A 40 6.64 -4.06 -17.83
N PRO A 41 6.61 -4.52 -19.09
CA PRO A 41 7.07 -5.84 -19.46
C PRO A 41 8.56 -5.98 -19.13
N ILE A 42 8.89 -6.83 -18.14
CA ILE A 42 10.26 -7.01 -17.66
C ILE A 42 10.69 -8.45 -17.94
N VAL A 43 11.93 -8.61 -18.40
CA VAL A 43 12.56 -9.90 -18.57
C VAL A 43 13.27 -10.26 -17.27
N CYS A 44 13.02 -11.46 -16.74
CA CYS A 44 13.73 -11.93 -15.57
C CYS A 44 15.22 -12.13 -15.91
N PRO A 45 16.16 -11.50 -15.18
CA PRO A 45 17.59 -11.61 -15.48
C PRO A 45 18.17 -13.00 -15.22
N GLU A 46 17.48 -13.84 -14.43
CA GLU A 46 17.98 -15.17 -14.03
C GLU A 46 17.55 -16.27 -14.99
N CYS A 47 16.27 -16.31 -15.38
CA CYS A 47 15.75 -17.32 -16.31
C CYS A 47 15.58 -16.82 -17.75
N GLY A 48 15.70 -15.52 -18.00
CA GLY A 48 15.47 -14.92 -19.31
C GLY A 48 14.01 -14.95 -19.76
N THR A 49 13.07 -15.32 -18.88
CA THR A 49 11.63 -15.34 -19.19
C THR A 49 11.09 -13.93 -19.25
N ASP A 50 10.36 -13.61 -20.32
CA ASP A 50 9.62 -12.37 -20.42
C ASP A 50 8.35 -12.42 -19.54
N HIS A 51 8.11 -11.33 -18.82
CA HIS A 51 6.92 -11.17 -18.00
C HIS A 51 6.16 -9.93 -18.46
N PRO A 52 5.33 -10.07 -19.50
CA PRO A 52 4.52 -8.96 -20.01
C PRO A 52 3.50 -8.47 -18.98
N ASP A 53 3.10 -9.35 -18.07
CA ASP A 53 2.07 -9.11 -17.06
C ASP A 53 2.52 -9.52 -15.66
N THR A 54 1.85 -8.93 -14.66
CA THR A 54 1.98 -9.29 -13.23
C THR A 54 1.40 -10.67 -12.89
N VAL A 55 0.87 -11.44 -13.85
CA VAL A 55 0.29 -12.77 -13.60
C VAL A 55 1.38 -13.82 -13.38
N ALA A 56 2.44 -13.78 -14.18
CA ALA A 56 3.58 -14.69 -14.07
C ALA A 56 4.55 -14.30 -12.94
N ILE A 57 4.29 -13.18 -12.28
CA ILE A 57 5.16 -12.61 -11.25
C ILE A 57 4.38 -12.43 -9.95
N ARG A 58 5.02 -12.78 -8.84
CA ARG A 58 4.51 -12.50 -7.51
C ARG A 58 5.02 -11.16 -7.01
N LEU A 59 4.12 -10.18 -6.93
CA LEU A 59 4.40 -8.89 -6.31
C LEU A 59 4.45 -9.05 -4.79
N LYS A 60 5.55 -8.62 -4.18
CA LYS A 60 5.76 -8.67 -2.74
C LYS A 60 6.22 -7.32 -2.23
N ARG A 61 5.52 -6.77 -1.24
CA ARG A 61 5.97 -5.56 -0.57
C ARG A 61 7.15 -5.87 0.35
N THR A 62 8.24 -5.12 0.19
CA THR A 62 9.47 -5.24 0.96
C THR A 62 9.88 -3.84 1.41
N GLY A 63 9.54 -3.50 2.67
CA GLY A 63 9.75 -2.18 3.25
C GLY A 63 8.99 -1.09 2.50
N ASN A 64 9.74 -0.16 1.90
CA ASN A 64 9.20 0.97 1.12
C ASN A 64 9.21 0.72 -0.40
N SER A 65 9.36 -0.52 -0.83
CA SER A 65 9.41 -0.93 -2.24
C SER A 65 8.59 -2.18 -2.46
N ILE A 66 8.27 -2.47 -3.72
CA ILE A 66 7.61 -3.71 -4.12
C ILE A 66 8.59 -4.49 -4.99
N GLU A 67 8.80 -5.76 -4.67
CA GLU A 67 9.62 -6.68 -5.43
C GLU A 67 8.71 -7.51 -6.33
N ALA A 68 9.05 -7.59 -7.61
CA ALA A 68 8.48 -8.50 -8.59
C ALA A 68 9.30 -9.78 -8.60
N ARG A 69 8.76 -10.88 -8.08
CA ARG A 69 9.43 -12.19 -8.10
C ARG A 69 8.90 -13.06 -9.22
N CYS A 70 9.79 -13.58 -10.05
CA CYS A 70 9.44 -14.56 -11.07
C CYS A 70 8.82 -15.80 -10.42
N SER A 71 7.69 -16.28 -10.93
CA SER A 71 7.06 -17.50 -10.41
C SER A 71 7.77 -18.78 -10.87
N ASP A 72 8.57 -18.71 -11.93
CA ASP A 72 9.28 -19.85 -12.51
C ASP A 72 10.59 -20.14 -11.75
N CYS A 73 11.47 -19.14 -11.66
CA CYS A 73 12.77 -19.29 -10.98
C CYS A 73 12.81 -18.77 -9.53
N GLY A 74 11.79 -18.01 -9.09
CA GLY A 74 11.74 -17.42 -7.75
C GLY A 74 12.61 -16.18 -7.53
N ALA A 75 13.41 -15.79 -8.53
CA ALA A 75 14.29 -14.63 -8.46
C ALA A 75 13.52 -13.30 -8.53
N VAL A 76 14.16 -12.22 -8.05
CA VAL A 76 13.61 -10.87 -8.18
C VAL A 76 13.87 -10.40 -9.61
N ALA A 77 12.81 -10.31 -10.41
CA ALA A 77 12.86 -9.82 -11.78
C ALA A 77 12.93 -8.29 -11.83
N ALA A 78 12.27 -7.61 -10.89
CA ALA A 78 12.33 -6.16 -10.78
C ALA A 78 11.96 -5.66 -9.38
N ARG A 79 12.27 -4.40 -9.13
CA ARG A 79 11.89 -3.68 -7.92
C ARG A 79 11.24 -2.36 -8.25
N PHE A 80 10.03 -2.17 -7.74
CA PHE A 80 9.28 -0.93 -7.82
C PHE A 80 9.56 -0.04 -6.61
N THR A 81 10.08 1.15 -6.88
CA THR A 81 10.37 2.16 -5.86
C THR A 81 9.99 3.53 -6.38
N ALA A 82 9.32 4.33 -5.55
CA ALA A 82 8.93 5.70 -5.88
C ALA A 82 8.17 5.88 -7.22
N GLY A 83 7.41 4.86 -7.66
CA GLY A 83 6.65 4.93 -8.91
C GLY A 83 7.35 4.36 -10.14
N LEU A 84 8.55 3.78 -10.00
CA LEU A 84 9.35 3.28 -11.12
C LEU A 84 9.75 1.82 -10.89
N TRP A 85 9.64 1.00 -11.92
CA TRP A 85 10.23 -0.34 -11.94
C TRP A 85 11.72 -0.27 -12.27
N THR A 86 12.50 -1.09 -11.59
CA THR A 86 13.95 -1.23 -11.77
C THR A 86 14.24 -2.72 -11.98
N SER A 87 14.56 -3.13 -13.21
CA SER A 87 14.96 -4.50 -13.57
C SER A 87 16.45 -4.71 -13.41
#